data_AF-A0A2V9ZCU0-F1
#
_entry.id   AF-A0A2V9ZCU0-F1
#
_cell.length_a   1.000
_cell.length_b   1.000
_cell.length_c   1.000
_cell.angle_alpha   90.00
_cell.angle_beta   90.00
_cell.angle_gamma   90.00
#
_symmetry.space_group_name_H-M   'P 1'
#
loop_
_entity.id
_entity.type
_entity.pdbx_description
1 polymer ?
#
loop_
_entity_poly.entity_id
_entity_poly.type
_entity_poly.pdbx_seq_one_letter_code
_entity_poly.pdbx_strand_id
1 'polypeptide(L)'
;MPFTRREVFKLAGISALAALGRTSARESAGNAVGEDEDVVIQSGPFSAEQDSFKIYSCPEWFRDAKFGIWAHWGPSSAIGEGDWYARNMYMEGSRQYQYHLKTYGHPSKFGYKDTIPLWTAESFDPKALIRRYGEAGAKYFVSMGVHCDNFDLWNSRNHRWNSVRMGPRRDIVGEWREAARAAGLRFGVSEHVWASYNWWETNKGADKQGPYAGLPYDGINPANYDLYFPPHSPAREPWAEQGNESEAWKREWFLRAQDLIDQHQPDLYYEDGPIPYGRWGRPLVAHFYNQSLRWRGKLDVVYTAK
;
A
#
# COMPACT_ATOMS: atom_id res chain seq x y z
N MET A 1 40.02 -6.11 42.61
CA MET A 1 39.44 -6.74 43.80
C MET A 1 37.95 -6.96 43.56
N PRO A 2 37.34 -8.04 44.10
CA PRO A 2 36.16 -8.73 43.55
C PRO A 2 34.81 -8.35 44.22
N PHE A 3 33.69 -8.78 43.61
CA PHE A 3 32.38 -9.29 44.14
C PHE A 3 31.88 -8.82 45.56
N THR A 4 30.59 -8.63 45.93
CA THR A 4 29.27 -9.12 45.48
C THR A 4 28.12 -8.49 46.34
N ARG A 5 26.90 -8.56 45.79
CA ARG A 5 25.53 -8.78 46.35
C ARG A 5 25.11 -8.29 47.76
N ARG A 6 24.02 -7.50 47.73
CA ARG A 6 23.01 -7.24 48.77
C ARG A 6 22.24 -8.49 49.18
N GLU A 7 22.02 -8.66 50.49
CA GLU A 7 20.74 -8.85 51.19
C GLU A 7 20.95 -8.23 52.59
N VAL A 8 20.03 -7.54 53.23
CA VAL A 8 18.92 -8.06 54.03
C VAL A 8 18.23 -6.82 54.66
N PHE A 9 16.90 -6.75 54.68
CA PHE A 9 16.12 -6.59 55.93
C PHE A 9 14.62 -6.73 55.66
N LYS A 10 14.03 -7.70 56.37
CA LYS A 10 12.60 -7.97 56.55
C LYS A 10 12.10 -7.25 57.83
N LEU A 11 10.77 -7.26 57.94
CA LEU A 11 9.89 -7.05 59.11
C LEU A 11 9.38 -5.62 59.29
N ALA A 12 8.17 -5.37 59.75
CA ALA A 12 6.88 -6.07 59.78
C ALA A 12 5.94 -5.08 60.49
N GLY A 13 4.66 -5.04 60.16
CA GLY A 13 3.69 -4.26 60.92
C GLY A 13 2.30 -4.34 60.32
N ILE A 14 1.50 -5.26 60.84
CA ILE A 14 0.06 -5.35 60.61
C ILE A 14 -0.62 -4.52 61.71
N SER A 15 -1.60 -3.70 61.34
CA SER A 15 -2.72 -3.34 62.21
C SER A 15 -3.92 -2.99 61.34
N ALA A 16 -5.03 -3.70 61.55
CA ALA A 16 -6.32 -3.45 60.93
C ALA A 16 -7.24 -2.75 61.93
N LEU A 17 -7.97 -1.71 61.51
CA LEU A 17 -9.26 -1.34 62.08
C LEU A 17 -10.06 -0.50 61.07
N ALA A 18 -11.37 -0.74 61.05
CA ALA A 18 -12.29 -0.37 59.99
C ALA A 18 -13.00 0.98 60.22
N ALA A 19 -13.53 1.48 59.10
CA ALA A 19 -14.78 2.23 58.90
C ALA A 19 -14.73 3.74 58.61
N LEU A 20 -15.64 4.09 57.70
CA LEU A 20 -16.23 5.37 57.32
C LEU A 20 -15.61 6.07 56.11
N GLY A 21 -16.42 6.10 55.05
CA GLY A 21 -16.03 6.44 53.71
C GLY A 21 -15.81 7.93 53.47
N ARG A 22 -15.03 8.18 52.42
CA ARG A 22 -15.15 9.31 51.51
C ARG A 22 -14.82 8.78 50.13
N THR A 23 -15.77 8.91 49.23
CA THR A 23 -15.59 8.75 47.80
C THR A 23 -14.55 9.76 47.33
N SER A 24 -13.38 9.28 46.94
CA SER A 24 -12.49 10.00 46.03
C SER A 24 -12.29 9.09 44.84
N ALA A 25 -12.85 9.48 43.70
CA ALA A 25 -12.58 8.84 42.43
C ALA A 25 -11.07 8.92 42.19
N ARG A 26 -10.39 7.78 42.31
CA ARG A 26 -9.07 7.60 41.75
C ARG A 26 -9.31 7.38 40.27
N GLU A 27 -9.01 8.40 39.45
CA GLU A 27 -8.80 8.20 38.02
C GLU A 27 -7.69 7.14 37.87
N SER A 28 -8.11 5.90 37.66
CA SER A 28 -7.24 4.93 37.03
C SER A 28 -7.08 5.39 35.59
N ALA A 29 -5.88 5.85 35.25
CA ALA A 29 -5.37 5.75 33.88
C ALA A 29 -5.36 4.26 33.51
N GLY A 30 -6.52 3.75 33.13
CA GLY A 30 -6.70 2.44 32.57
C GLY A 30 -6.56 2.59 31.07
N ASN A 31 -5.42 2.15 30.54
CA ASN A 31 -5.38 1.68 29.16
C ASN A 31 -6.39 0.52 29.08
N ALA A 32 -7.59 0.84 28.60
CA ALA A 32 -8.53 -0.16 28.13
C ALA A 32 -8.00 -0.67 26.80
N VAL A 33 -7.32 -1.82 26.84
CA VAL A 33 -6.99 -2.58 25.62
C VAL A 33 -8.28 -3.22 25.14
N GLY A 34 -8.85 -2.67 24.07
CA GLY A 34 -10.01 -3.22 23.38
C GLY A 34 -9.81 -3.07 21.88
N GLU A 35 -10.00 -4.17 21.14
CA GLU A 35 -10.29 -4.39 19.70
C GLU A 35 -9.79 -3.44 18.58
N ASP A 36 -9.01 -2.39 18.88
CA ASP A 36 -8.66 -1.26 18.00
C ASP A 36 -7.14 -1.03 17.91
N GLU A 37 -6.32 -2.00 18.34
CA GLU A 37 -4.85 -1.90 18.30
C GLU A 37 -4.27 -1.94 16.86
N ASP A 38 -5.05 -2.35 15.87
CA ASP A 38 -4.57 -2.58 14.50
C ASP A 38 -4.61 -1.34 13.59
N VAL A 39 -5.30 -0.26 13.99
CA VAL A 39 -5.46 0.96 13.20
C VAL A 39 -4.88 2.15 13.95
N VAL A 40 -3.56 2.16 14.11
CA VAL A 40 -2.85 3.29 14.71
C VAL A 40 -2.61 4.36 13.64
N ILE A 41 -3.20 5.53 13.83
CA ILE A 41 -3.01 6.69 12.94
C ILE A 41 -2.25 7.82 13.65
N GLN A 42 -1.64 8.71 12.86
CA GLN A 42 -1.00 9.90 13.39
C GLN A 42 -2.03 10.74 14.15
N SER A 43 -1.71 11.15 15.38
CA SER A 43 -2.58 12.02 16.18
C SER A 43 -2.75 13.39 15.50
N GLY A 44 -3.97 13.92 15.55
CA GLY A 44 -4.33 15.22 14.99
C GLY A 44 -5.85 15.43 14.97
N PRO A 45 -6.33 16.49 14.32
CA PRO A 45 -7.76 16.82 14.28
C PRO A 45 -8.60 15.93 13.36
N PHE A 46 -7.97 15.14 12.48
CA PHE A 46 -8.68 14.19 11.61
C PHE A 46 -8.82 12.83 12.28
N SER A 47 -9.97 12.19 12.07
CA SER A 47 -10.31 10.86 12.60
C SER A 47 -11.07 10.04 11.55
N ALA A 48 -11.48 8.82 11.87
CA ALA A 48 -12.33 8.01 10.98
C ALA A 48 -13.72 8.64 10.72
N GLU A 49 -14.15 9.56 11.58
CA GLU A 49 -15.48 10.17 11.53
C GLU A 49 -15.61 11.17 10.40
N GLN A 50 -16.69 11.06 9.64
CA GLN A 50 -16.97 11.90 8.46
C GLN A 50 -16.89 13.39 8.77
N ASP A 51 -17.36 13.80 9.94
CA ASP A 51 -17.39 15.20 10.36
C ASP A 51 -15.99 15.80 10.56
N SER A 52 -15.00 14.97 10.93
CA SER A 52 -13.63 15.44 11.11
C SER A 52 -12.99 15.92 9.80
N PHE A 53 -13.47 15.45 8.65
CA PHE A 53 -12.97 15.87 7.34
C PHE A 53 -13.54 17.21 6.86
N LYS A 54 -14.59 17.75 7.49
CA LYS A 54 -15.23 19.01 7.09
C LYS A 54 -14.30 20.23 7.20
N ILE A 55 -13.23 20.13 8.00
CA ILE A 55 -12.23 21.20 8.16
C ILE A 55 -11.20 21.22 7.03
N TYR A 56 -11.15 20.18 6.18
CA TYR A 56 -10.24 20.13 5.05
C TYR A 56 -10.64 21.14 3.98
N SER A 57 -9.64 21.83 3.42
CA SER A 57 -9.78 22.65 2.22
C SER A 57 -8.68 22.31 1.24
N CYS A 58 -9.02 22.24 -0.05
CA CYS A 58 -8.05 21.94 -1.09
C CYS A 58 -6.96 23.04 -1.11
N PRO A 59 -5.67 22.69 -0.94
CA PRO A 59 -4.59 23.65 -0.85
C PRO A 59 -4.41 24.41 -2.16
N GLU A 60 -4.04 25.70 -2.05
CA GLU A 60 -3.90 26.60 -3.21
C GLU A 60 -2.96 26.05 -4.27
N TRP A 61 -1.86 25.41 -3.86
CA TRP A 61 -0.88 24.86 -4.80
C TRP A 61 -1.51 23.88 -5.80
N PHE A 62 -2.46 23.05 -5.36
CA PHE A 62 -3.09 22.05 -6.25
C PHE A 62 -4.15 22.71 -7.12
N ARG A 63 -4.89 23.68 -6.56
CA ARG A 63 -5.83 24.51 -7.32
C ARG A 63 -5.10 25.25 -8.44
N ASP A 64 -3.89 25.74 -8.20
CA ASP A 64 -3.09 26.51 -9.16
C ASP A 64 -2.24 25.65 -10.09
N ALA A 65 -1.92 24.42 -9.69
CA ALA A 65 -1.05 23.54 -10.46
C ALA A 65 -1.56 23.29 -11.88
N LYS A 66 -2.88 23.07 -12.04
CA LYS A 66 -3.64 22.74 -13.28
C LYS A 66 -3.18 21.47 -14.03
N PHE A 67 -1.89 21.20 -14.09
CA PHE A 67 -1.29 20.15 -14.90
C PHE A 67 -0.21 19.41 -14.10
N GLY A 68 -0.30 18.09 -14.13
CA GLY A 68 0.70 17.17 -13.62
C GLY A 68 0.82 15.95 -14.51
N ILE A 69 1.89 15.19 -14.31
CA ILE A 69 2.18 13.98 -15.10
C ILE A 69 2.20 12.78 -14.15
N TRP A 70 1.61 11.67 -14.59
CA TRP A 70 1.58 10.41 -13.88
C TRP A 70 2.33 9.35 -14.67
N ALA A 71 3.19 8.59 -14.00
CA ALA A 71 3.91 7.46 -14.59
C ALA A 71 3.27 6.14 -14.14
N HIS A 72 2.44 5.55 -15.00
CA HIS A 72 1.99 4.18 -14.82
C HIS A 72 3.08 3.21 -15.29
N TRP A 73 4.05 2.94 -14.42
CA TRP A 73 5.26 2.19 -14.75
C TRP A 73 5.61 1.20 -13.64
N GLY A 74 5.85 -0.05 -14.01
CA GLY A 74 6.11 -1.17 -13.08
C GLY A 74 6.50 -2.45 -13.84
N PRO A 75 6.47 -3.63 -13.21
CA PRO A 75 7.00 -4.85 -13.83
C PRO A 75 6.35 -5.21 -15.18
N SER A 76 5.03 -5.01 -15.31
CA SER A 76 4.31 -5.22 -16.59
C SER A 76 4.83 -4.35 -17.74
N SER A 77 5.45 -3.20 -17.45
CA SER A 77 6.06 -2.33 -18.46
C SER A 77 7.30 -2.94 -19.12
N ALA A 78 8.00 -3.88 -18.47
CA ALA A 78 9.12 -4.60 -19.09
C ALA A 78 8.65 -5.55 -20.22
N ILE A 79 7.39 -5.96 -20.18
CA ILE A 79 6.80 -6.83 -21.19
C ILE A 79 6.27 -6.01 -22.37
N GLY A 80 5.76 -4.80 -22.11
CA GLY A 80 5.27 -3.89 -23.14
C GLY A 80 3.91 -4.26 -23.73
N GLU A 81 3.15 -5.13 -23.05
CA GLU A 81 1.90 -5.71 -23.57
C GLU A 81 0.63 -5.16 -22.90
N GLY A 82 0.73 -4.08 -22.14
CA GLY A 82 -0.37 -3.40 -21.44
C GLY A 82 -0.24 -3.44 -19.93
N ASP A 83 -0.92 -2.52 -19.24
CA ASP A 83 -0.91 -2.34 -17.79
C ASP A 83 -1.56 -3.51 -17.02
N TRP A 84 -2.57 -4.16 -17.60
CA TRP A 84 -3.25 -5.30 -17.00
C TRP A 84 -2.64 -6.67 -17.36
N TYR A 85 -1.40 -6.68 -17.85
CA TYR A 85 -0.73 -7.92 -18.28
C TYR A 85 -0.71 -8.99 -17.20
N ALA A 86 -0.38 -8.62 -15.96
CA ALA A 86 -0.26 -9.54 -14.82
C ALA A 86 -1.52 -10.40 -14.59
N ARG A 87 -2.72 -9.86 -14.86
CA ARG A 87 -4.00 -10.59 -14.79
C ARG A 87 -4.31 -11.31 -16.08
N ASN A 88 -4.29 -10.57 -17.19
CA ASN A 88 -4.85 -11.05 -18.44
C ASN A 88 -4.00 -12.16 -19.08
N MET A 89 -2.73 -12.32 -18.67
CA MET A 89 -1.92 -13.48 -19.02
C MET A 89 -2.46 -14.82 -18.46
N TYR A 90 -3.39 -14.79 -17.50
CA TYR A 90 -4.08 -15.97 -16.97
C TYR A 90 -5.49 -16.18 -17.57
N MET A 91 -5.90 -15.34 -18.52
CA MET A 91 -7.19 -15.48 -19.19
C MET A 91 -7.00 -16.19 -20.52
N GLU A 92 -7.28 -17.50 -20.56
CA GLU A 92 -7.20 -18.32 -21.77
C GLU A 92 -7.90 -17.62 -22.96
N GLY A 93 -7.19 -17.53 -24.09
CA GLY A 93 -7.71 -16.89 -25.30
C GLY A 93 -7.54 -15.37 -25.38
N SER A 94 -7.17 -14.69 -24.28
CA SER A 94 -6.88 -13.24 -24.33
C SER A 94 -5.63 -12.94 -25.16
N ARG A 95 -5.53 -11.71 -25.69
CA ARG A 95 -4.34 -11.25 -26.44
C ARG A 95 -3.05 -11.41 -25.62
N GLN A 96 -3.09 -11.07 -24.33
CA GLN A 96 -1.92 -11.12 -23.44
C GLN A 96 -1.57 -12.55 -23.04
N TYR A 97 -2.57 -13.44 -22.86
CA TYR A 97 -2.35 -14.87 -22.68
C TYR A 97 -1.65 -15.49 -23.90
N GLN A 98 -2.14 -15.20 -25.12
CA GLN A 98 -1.54 -15.75 -26.35
C GLN A 98 -0.10 -15.28 -26.55
N TYR A 99 0.16 -14.01 -26.26
CA TYR A 99 1.53 -13.48 -26.24
C TYR A 99 2.40 -14.22 -25.21
N HIS A 100 1.90 -14.37 -23.99
CA HIS A 100 2.64 -15.02 -22.90
C HIS A 100 2.98 -16.47 -23.24
N LEU A 101 2.00 -17.22 -23.74
CA LEU A 101 2.16 -18.61 -24.14
C LEU A 101 3.22 -18.76 -25.25
N LYS A 102 3.22 -17.86 -26.23
CA LYS A 102 4.20 -17.87 -27.33
C LYS A 102 5.61 -17.48 -26.88
N THR A 103 5.72 -16.54 -25.93
CA THR A 103 7.00 -15.90 -25.58
C THR A 103 7.71 -16.58 -24.42
N TYR A 104 6.96 -16.95 -23.38
CA TYR A 104 7.47 -17.49 -22.12
C TYR A 104 7.00 -18.92 -21.83
N GLY A 105 5.89 -19.34 -22.44
CA GLY A 105 5.26 -20.64 -22.20
C GLY A 105 4.01 -20.54 -21.34
N HIS A 106 3.45 -21.69 -20.95
CA HIS A 106 2.18 -21.71 -20.22
C HIS A 106 2.32 -21.14 -18.79
N PRO A 107 1.33 -20.37 -18.27
CA PRO A 107 1.38 -19.73 -16.95
C PRO A 107 1.57 -20.66 -15.75
N SER A 108 1.37 -21.97 -15.93
CA SER A 108 1.69 -22.98 -14.90
C SER A 108 3.20 -23.23 -14.72
N LYS A 109 4.02 -22.88 -15.73
CA LYS A 109 5.48 -23.06 -15.71
C LYS A 109 6.23 -21.75 -15.56
N PHE A 110 5.74 -20.70 -16.21
CA PHE A 110 6.29 -19.35 -16.15
C PHE A 110 5.12 -18.40 -15.92
N GLY A 111 4.97 -17.91 -14.69
CA GLY A 111 3.88 -17.01 -14.30
C GLY A 111 4.33 -15.57 -14.12
N TYR A 112 3.44 -14.71 -13.66
CA TYR A 112 3.74 -13.29 -13.47
C TYR A 112 4.94 -13.07 -12.53
N LYS A 113 5.04 -13.85 -11.45
CA LYS A 113 6.18 -13.81 -10.53
C LYS A 113 7.54 -13.96 -11.23
N ASP A 114 7.60 -14.70 -12.34
CA ASP A 114 8.82 -14.96 -13.10
C ASP A 114 9.12 -13.83 -14.10
N THR A 115 8.10 -13.02 -14.44
CA THR A 115 8.27 -11.80 -15.24
C THR A 115 8.83 -10.63 -14.43
N ILE A 116 8.58 -10.58 -13.12
CA ILE A 116 9.00 -9.48 -12.24
C ILE A 116 10.52 -9.20 -12.31
N PRO A 117 11.41 -10.21 -12.25
CA PRO A 117 12.85 -9.99 -12.37
C PRO A 117 13.31 -9.40 -13.71
N LEU A 118 12.49 -9.46 -14.77
CA LEU A 118 12.82 -8.90 -16.09
C LEU A 118 12.75 -7.37 -16.08
N TRP A 119 12.05 -6.77 -15.12
CA TRP A 119 12.01 -5.33 -14.95
C TRP A 119 13.23 -4.86 -14.15
N THR A 120 14.32 -4.54 -14.85
CA THR A 120 15.62 -4.18 -14.23
C THR A 120 15.83 -2.68 -14.07
N ALA A 121 15.05 -1.85 -14.77
CA ALA A 121 15.17 -0.39 -14.76
C ALA A 121 16.60 0.13 -15.05
N GLU A 122 17.37 -0.57 -15.90
CA GLU A 122 18.79 -0.28 -16.16
C GLU A 122 19.06 1.15 -16.65
N SER A 123 18.16 1.70 -17.47
CA SER A 123 18.28 3.06 -18.01
C SER A 123 17.37 4.08 -17.30
N PHE A 124 16.89 3.74 -16.10
CA PHE A 124 16.01 4.63 -15.35
C PHE A 124 16.78 5.80 -14.72
N ASP A 125 16.58 6.99 -15.29
CA ASP A 125 17.05 8.28 -14.79
C ASP A 125 15.84 9.19 -14.44
N PRO A 126 15.38 9.19 -13.18
CA PRO A 126 14.25 10.02 -12.78
C PRO A 126 14.56 11.51 -12.87
N LYS A 127 15.82 11.95 -12.72
CA LYS A 127 16.19 13.37 -12.82
C LYS A 127 16.02 13.88 -14.24
N ALA A 128 16.44 13.11 -15.23
CA ALA A 128 16.24 13.47 -16.64
C ALA A 128 14.75 13.51 -17.02
N LEU A 129 13.97 12.52 -16.55
CA LEU A 129 12.53 12.46 -16.84
C LEU A 129 11.76 13.61 -16.17
N ILE A 130 11.96 13.84 -14.86
CA ILE A 130 11.34 14.95 -14.14
C ILE A 130 11.67 16.31 -14.77
N ARG A 131 12.93 16.53 -15.19
CA ARG A 131 13.33 17.78 -15.86
C ARG A 131 12.49 18.02 -17.11
N ARG A 132 12.36 16.99 -17.97
CA ARG A 132 11.52 17.06 -19.18
C ARG A 132 10.06 17.32 -18.86
N TYR A 133 9.53 16.68 -17.81
CA TYR A 133 8.15 16.90 -17.37
C TYR A 133 7.92 18.33 -16.87
N GLY A 134 8.89 18.90 -16.14
CA GLY A 134 8.86 20.30 -15.73
C GLY A 134 8.95 21.26 -16.93
N GLU A 135 9.81 20.97 -17.91
CA GLU A 135 9.90 21.72 -19.18
C GLU A 135 8.59 21.67 -19.99
N ALA A 136 7.86 20.55 -19.93
CA ALA A 136 6.51 20.41 -20.48
C ALA A 136 5.43 21.17 -19.69
N GLY A 137 5.79 21.79 -18.55
CA GLY A 137 4.91 22.64 -17.74
C GLY A 137 4.26 21.96 -16.55
N ALA A 138 4.57 20.69 -16.26
CA ALA A 138 4.01 19.98 -15.11
C ALA A 138 4.38 20.71 -13.80
N LYS A 139 3.40 20.81 -12.89
CA LYS A 139 3.58 21.39 -11.54
C LYS A 139 3.68 20.33 -10.45
N TYR A 140 3.21 19.13 -10.75
CA TYR A 140 3.36 17.96 -9.91
C TYR A 140 3.62 16.70 -10.76
N PHE A 141 4.28 15.73 -10.15
CA PHE A 141 4.51 14.41 -10.73
C PHE A 141 3.95 13.33 -9.79
N VAL A 142 3.28 12.32 -10.34
CA VAL A 142 2.74 11.19 -9.60
C VAL A 142 3.48 9.91 -9.99
N SER A 143 4.09 9.24 -9.01
CA SER A 143 4.68 7.90 -9.18
C SER A 143 3.62 6.83 -8.95
N MET A 144 3.71 5.71 -9.65
CA MET A 144 3.06 4.48 -9.18
C MET A 144 3.73 4.02 -7.88
N GLY A 145 2.93 3.78 -6.84
CA GLY A 145 3.34 3.11 -5.60
C GLY A 145 3.13 1.61 -5.71
N VAL A 146 1.93 1.19 -6.12
CA VAL A 146 1.57 -0.21 -6.36
C VAL A 146 0.34 -0.26 -7.27
N HIS A 147 0.32 -1.17 -8.24
CA HIS A 147 -0.84 -1.41 -9.10
C HIS A 147 -1.65 -2.62 -8.60
N CYS A 148 -2.71 -3.02 -9.30
CA CYS A 148 -3.50 -4.21 -8.95
C CYS A 148 -2.69 -5.53 -9.01
N ASP A 149 -1.47 -5.48 -9.56
CA ASP A 149 -0.52 -6.59 -9.65
C ASP A 149 0.14 -6.94 -8.31
N ASN A 150 -0.14 -6.17 -7.25
CA ASN A 150 0.29 -6.42 -5.89
C ASN A 150 1.82 -6.46 -5.71
N PHE A 151 2.55 -5.65 -6.50
CA PHE A 151 4.00 -5.48 -6.40
C PHE A 151 4.36 -4.04 -5.99
N ASP A 152 5.00 -3.88 -4.82
CA ASP A 152 5.31 -2.57 -4.26
C ASP A 152 6.54 -1.93 -4.94
N LEU A 153 6.42 -0.68 -5.40
CA LEU A 153 7.50 0.05 -6.05
C LEU A 153 8.44 0.77 -5.06
N TRP A 154 8.27 0.57 -3.75
CA TRP A 154 9.13 1.10 -2.70
C TRP A 154 9.74 0.01 -1.82
N ASN A 155 10.57 0.39 -0.84
CA ASN A 155 11.07 -0.54 0.17
C ASN A 155 10.00 -0.91 1.21
N SER A 156 8.98 -1.65 0.78
CA SER A 156 7.86 -2.05 1.64
C SER A 156 8.32 -2.87 2.83
N ARG A 157 7.88 -2.45 4.02
CA ARG A 157 8.13 -3.18 5.28
C ARG A 157 7.19 -4.37 5.47
N ASN A 158 6.03 -4.31 4.82
CA ASN A 158 4.93 -5.24 5.03
C ASN A 158 4.82 -6.29 3.92
N HIS A 159 5.51 -6.09 2.79
CA HIS A 159 5.41 -6.97 1.63
C HIS A 159 6.78 -7.30 1.05
N ARG A 160 7.06 -8.60 0.80
CA ARG A 160 8.36 -9.02 0.24
C ARG A 160 8.46 -8.81 -1.27
N TRP A 161 7.33 -8.70 -1.96
CA TRP A 161 7.27 -8.47 -3.40
C TRP A 161 7.39 -6.98 -3.68
N ASN A 162 8.64 -6.51 -3.73
CA ASN A 162 8.92 -5.11 -3.93
C ASN A 162 10.18 -4.82 -4.75
N SER A 163 10.26 -3.63 -5.32
CA SER A 163 11.30 -3.17 -6.25
C SER A 163 12.72 -3.12 -5.67
N VAL A 164 12.86 -3.07 -4.34
CA VAL A 164 14.16 -3.14 -3.66
C VAL A 164 14.63 -4.59 -3.53
N ARG A 165 13.70 -5.51 -3.27
CA ARG A 165 13.97 -6.94 -3.10
C ARG A 165 13.98 -7.73 -4.40
N MET A 166 13.43 -7.20 -5.49
CA MET A 166 13.31 -7.90 -6.77
C MET A 166 13.37 -6.92 -7.94
N GLY A 167 13.74 -7.40 -9.13
CA GLY A 167 13.83 -6.57 -10.33
C GLY A 167 14.86 -5.45 -10.18
N PRO A 168 14.47 -4.16 -10.12
CA PRO A 168 15.40 -3.03 -10.19
C PRO A 168 16.43 -2.92 -9.07
N ARG A 169 16.15 -3.51 -7.89
CA ARG A 169 16.94 -3.31 -6.66
C ARG A 169 17.03 -1.85 -6.22
N ARG A 170 15.94 -1.11 -6.42
CA ARG A 170 15.85 0.35 -6.25
C ARG A 170 14.53 0.73 -5.62
N ASP A 171 14.54 1.73 -4.74
CA ASP A 171 13.31 2.36 -4.22
C ASP A 171 12.80 3.34 -5.29
N ILE A 172 12.00 2.85 -6.23
CA ILE A 172 11.54 3.61 -7.40
C ILE A 172 10.71 4.82 -6.97
N VAL A 173 9.79 4.65 -6.00
CA VAL A 173 8.98 5.76 -5.46
C VAL A 173 9.90 6.81 -4.80
N GLY A 174 10.87 6.37 -4.00
CA GLY A 174 11.84 7.23 -3.34
C GLY A 174 12.68 8.05 -4.33
N GLU A 175 13.18 7.41 -5.39
CA GLU A 175 14.00 8.09 -6.39
C GLU A 175 13.19 9.10 -7.22
N TRP A 176 11.93 8.79 -7.55
CA TRP A 176 11.02 9.75 -8.16
C TRP A 176 10.74 10.95 -7.26
N ARG A 177 10.50 10.72 -5.96
CA ARG A 177 10.28 11.77 -4.96
C ARG A 177 11.46 12.73 -4.91
N GLU A 178 12.67 12.20 -4.77
CA GLU A 178 13.88 13.03 -4.69
C GLU A 178 14.07 13.86 -5.97
N ALA A 179 13.88 13.25 -7.14
CA ALA A 179 13.98 13.96 -8.41
C ALA A 179 12.92 15.07 -8.55
N ALA A 180 11.66 14.78 -8.23
CA ALA A 180 10.55 15.73 -8.29
C ALA A 180 10.80 16.95 -7.38
N ARG A 181 11.16 16.70 -6.12
CA ARG A 181 11.42 17.76 -5.14
C ARG A 181 12.65 18.59 -5.51
N ALA A 182 13.72 17.96 -5.98
CA ALA A 182 14.92 18.67 -6.44
C ALA A 182 14.66 19.59 -7.63
N ALA A 183 13.67 19.27 -8.46
CA ALA A 183 13.22 20.10 -9.59
C ALA A 183 12.15 21.13 -9.20
N GLY A 184 11.77 21.22 -7.92
CA GLY A 184 10.72 22.14 -7.46
C GLY A 184 9.30 21.72 -7.85
N LEU A 185 9.10 20.47 -8.27
CA LEU A 185 7.76 19.91 -8.50
C LEU A 185 7.19 19.35 -7.20
N ARG A 186 5.86 19.41 -7.08
CA ARG A 186 5.14 18.64 -6.06
C ARG A 186 5.18 17.16 -6.42
N PHE A 187 5.26 16.29 -5.42
CA PHE A 187 5.36 14.86 -5.59
C PHE A 187 4.09 14.16 -5.12
N GLY A 188 3.51 13.32 -5.96
CA GLY A 188 2.41 12.45 -5.61
C GLY A 188 2.75 10.98 -5.77
N VAL A 189 1.92 10.13 -5.20
CA VAL A 189 1.95 8.69 -5.37
C VAL A 189 0.55 8.18 -5.62
N SER A 190 0.40 7.19 -6.50
CA SER A 190 -0.84 6.46 -6.73
C SER A 190 -0.76 5.02 -6.25
N GLU A 191 -1.86 4.49 -5.77
CA GLU A 191 -2.02 3.09 -5.42
C GLU A 191 -3.35 2.55 -5.95
N HIS A 192 -3.38 1.24 -6.20
CA HIS A 192 -4.52 0.52 -6.77
C HIS A 192 -4.72 -0.82 -6.05
N VAL A 193 -4.02 -1.01 -4.93
CA VAL A 193 -3.77 -2.32 -4.37
C VAL A 193 -5.03 -2.91 -3.74
N TRP A 194 -5.97 -2.09 -3.25
CA TRP A 194 -7.24 -2.56 -2.69
C TRP A 194 -8.01 -3.50 -3.65
N ALA A 195 -7.98 -3.23 -4.95
CA ALA A 195 -8.67 -4.07 -5.95
C ALA A 195 -7.97 -5.42 -6.18
N SER A 196 -6.71 -5.57 -5.77
CA SER A 196 -5.85 -6.72 -6.12
C SER A 196 -6.45 -8.07 -5.71
N TYR A 197 -7.14 -8.12 -4.55
CA TYR A 197 -7.67 -9.37 -4.00
C TYR A 197 -8.56 -10.11 -5.01
N ASN A 198 -9.56 -9.40 -5.54
CA ASN A 198 -10.49 -9.93 -6.54
C ASN A 198 -9.90 -9.90 -7.97
N TRP A 199 -9.04 -8.92 -8.26
CA TRP A 199 -8.43 -8.76 -9.58
C TRP A 199 -7.59 -9.99 -9.98
N TRP A 200 -6.94 -10.61 -9.00
CA TRP A 200 -6.08 -11.78 -9.17
C TRP A 200 -6.81 -13.11 -9.32
N GLU A 201 -8.13 -13.18 -9.17
CA GLU A 201 -8.90 -14.44 -9.21
C GLU A 201 -8.59 -15.30 -10.46
N THR A 202 -8.32 -14.66 -11.59
CA THR A 202 -7.96 -15.34 -12.86
C THR A 202 -6.76 -16.29 -12.74
N ASN A 203 -5.81 -16.04 -11.84
CA ASN A 203 -4.63 -16.88 -11.65
C ASN A 203 -4.94 -18.20 -10.88
N LYS A 204 -6.15 -18.35 -10.34
CA LYS A 204 -6.62 -19.56 -9.66
C LYS A 204 -7.21 -20.59 -10.62
N GLY A 205 -7.35 -20.21 -11.89
CA GLY A 205 -7.89 -21.04 -12.94
C GLY A 205 -6.90 -22.03 -13.56
N ALA A 206 -7.35 -22.55 -14.68
CA ALA A 206 -6.63 -23.39 -15.63
C ALA A 206 -7.29 -23.18 -17.00
N ASP A 207 -6.54 -23.43 -18.07
CA ASP A 207 -7.11 -23.56 -19.41
C ASP A 207 -8.27 -24.57 -19.41
N LYS A 208 -9.31 -24.29 -20.19
CA LYS A 208 -10.49 -25.14 -20.35
C LYS A 208 -10.32 -26.13 -21.49
N GLN A 209 -9.43 -25.85 -22.45
CA GLN A 209 -9.25 -26.67 -23.64
C GLN A 209 -7.78 -26.73 -24.08
N GLY A 210 -7.51 -27.55 -25.11
CA GLY A 210 -6.16 -27.70 -25.65
C GLY A 210 -5.22 -28.53 -24.76
N PRO A 211 -3.91 -28.50 -25.06
CA PRO A 211 -2.93 -29.40 -24.42
C PRO A 211 -2.67 -29.10 -22.94
N TYR A 212 -3.08 -27.93 -22.44
CA TYR A 212 -2.94 -27.53 -21.04
C TYR A 212 -4.28 -27.55 -20.27
N ALA A 213 -5.35 -28.08 -20.88
CA ALA A 213 -6.66 -28.15 -20.26
C ALA A 213 -6.60 -28.79 -18.85
N GLY A 214 -7.13 -28.08 -17.86
CA GLY A 214 -7.18 -28.53 -16.47
C GLY A 214 -5.84 -28.46 -15.71
N LEU A 215 -4.74 -28.03 -16.34
CA LEU A 215 -3.48 -27.79 -15.64
C LEU A 215 -3.54 -26.46 -14.88
N PRO A 216 -3.49 -26.46 -13.53
CA PRO A 216 -3.59 -25.22 -12.76
C PRO A 216 -2.46 -24.24 -13.08
N TYR A 217 -2.78 -22.95 -13.13
CA TYR A 217 -1.77 -21.90 -13.22
C TYR A 217 -0.94 -21.80 -11.93
N ASP A 218 0.19 -21.08 -11.98
CA ASP A 218 1.10 -20.96 -10.82
C ASP A 218 0.49 -20.19 -9.63
N GLY A 219 -0.59 -19.44 -9.87
CA GLY A 219 -1.35 -18.70 -8.85
C GLY A 219 -1.94 -19.58 -7.74
N ILE A 220 -2.07 -20.89 -7.96
CA ILE A 220 -2.56 -21.84 -6.94
C ILE A 220 -1.49 -22.23 -5.92
N ASN A 221 -0.21 -21.97 -6.19
CA ASN A 221 0.89 -22.40 -5.33
C ASN A 221 0.92 -21.57 -4.02
N PRO A 222 0.75 -22.19 -2.83
CA PRO A 222 0.75 -21.49 -1.55
C PRO A 222 2.02 -20.67 -1.27
N ALA A 223 3.16 -21.04 -1.86
CA ALA A 223 4.42 -20.31 -1.70
C ALA A 223 4.39 -18.88 -2.29
N ASN A 224 3.37 -18.55 -3.08
CA ASN A 224 3.21 -17.25 -3.74
C ASN A 224 1.89 -16.56 -3.37
N TYR A 225 1.16 -17.02 -2.34
CA TYR A 225 -0.12 -16.42 -1.96
C TYR A 225 0.00 -14.99 -1.44
N ASP A 226 1.17 -14.57 -0.97
CA ASP A 226 1.39 -13.17 -0.64
C ASP A 226 1.38 -12.27 -1.89
N LEU A 227 1.81 -12.76 -3.07
CA LEU A 227 1.62 -12.04 -4.34
C LEU A 227 0.20 -12.24 -4.89
N TYR A 228 -0.28 -13.49 -4.91
CA TYR A 228 -1.42 -13.93 -5.71
C TYR A 228 -2.73 -14.11 -4.94
N PHE A 229 -2.72 -13.91 -3.63
CA PHE A 229 -3.81 -14.23 -2.70
C PHE A 229 -4.09 -15.74 -2.58
N PRO A 230 -4.58 -16.23 -1.43
CA PRO A 230 -5.12 -17.59 -1.34
C PRO A 230 -6.40 -17.73 -2.19
N PRO A 231 -6.82 -18.96 -2.54
CA PRO A 231 -8.15 -19.21 -3.09
C PRO A 231 -9.23 -18.60 -2.20
N HIS A 232 -10.15 -17.88 -2.82
CA HIS A 232 -11.25 -17.18 -2.16
C HIS A 232 -12.53 -17.31 -2.99
N SER A 233 -13.66 -16.96 -2.39
CA SER A 233 -14.95 -16.96 -3.09
C SER A 233 -14.91 -16.01 -4.28
N PRO A 234 -15.41 -16.43 -5.45
CA PRO A 234 -15.35 -15.65 -6.68
C PRO A 234 -16.06 -14.30 -6.53
N ALA A 235 -15.48 -13.27 -7.13
CA ALA A 235 -16.04 -11.94 -7.17
C ALA A 235 -17.01 -11.80 -8.34
N ARG A 236 -18.08 -11.01 -8.17
CA ARG A 236 -18.95 -10.61 -9.29
C ARG A 236 -18.22 -9.64 -10.21
N GLU A 237 -17.49 -8.70 -9.62
CA GLU A 237 -16.69 -7.70 -10.33
C GLU A 237 -15.22 -7.76 -9.88
N PRO A 238 -14.24 -7.85 -10.80
CA PRO A 238 -12.83 -8.00 -10.42
C PRO A 238 -12.21 -6.78 -9.74
N TRP A 239 -12.87 -5.62 -9.78
CA TRP A 239 -12.38 -4.32 -9.34
C TRP A 239 -13.36 -3.64 -8.37
N ALA A 240 -14.02 -4.43 -7.51
CA ALA A 240 -14.98 -3.95 -6.54
C ALA A 240 -14.77 -4.63 -5.18
N GLU A 241 -15.05 -3.87 -4.12
CA GLU A 241 -15.13 -4.38 -2.75
C GLU A 241 -16.45 -5.13 -2.62
N GLN A 242 -16.39 -6.39 -2.22
CA GLN A 242 -17.58 -7.27 -2.20
C GLN A 242 -17.78 -8.00 -0.88
N GLY A 243 -16.91 -7.75 0.11
CA GLY A 243 -16.99 -8.33 1.45
C GLY A 243 -16.41 -9.75 1.53
N ASN A 244 -15.88 -10.29 0.44
CA ASN A 244 -15.14 -11.56 0.41
C ASN A 244 -13.66 -11.38 0.78
N GLU A 245 -13.21 -10.14 0.90
CA GLU A 245 -11.87 -9.77 1.34
C GLU A 245 -11.70 -10.06 2.84
N SER A 246 -10.66 -10.82 3.19
CA SER A 246 -10.37 -11.14 4.59
C SER A 246 -9.94 -9.90 5.40
N GLU A 247 -10.22 -9.88 6.71
CA GLU A 247 -9.71 -8.81 7.58
C GLU A 247 -8.17 -8.74 7.61
N ALA A 248 -7.49 -9.88 7.47
CA ALA A 248 -6.04 -9.92 7.35
C ALA A 248 -5.53 -9.16 6.13
N TRP A 249 -6.21 -9.28 4.99
CA TRP A 249 -5.88 -8.53 3.78
C TRP A 249 -6.12 -7.03 3.97
N LYS A 250 -7.28 -6.63 4.52
CA LYS A 250 -7.59 -5.21 4.74
C LYS A 250 -6.58 -4.56 5.68
N ARG A 251 -6.11 -5.29 6.70
CA ARG A 251 -5.03 -4.87 7.60
C ARG A 251 -3.70 -4.72 6.86
N GLU A 252 -3.32 -5.68 6.03
CA GLU A 252 -2.10 -5.62 5.23
C GLU A 252 -2.11 -4.42 4.27
N TRP A 253 -3.23 -4.22 3.56
CA TRP A 253 -3.47 -3.06 2.71
C TRP A 253 -3.24 -1.76 3.48
N PHE A 254 -3.90 -1.60 4.64
CA PHE A 254 -3.78 -0.40 5.47
C PHE A 254 -2.32 -0.14 5.89
N LEU A 255 -1.62 -1.17 6.35
CA LEU A 255 -0.22 -1.04 6.79
C LEU A 255 0.73 -0.71 5.64
N ARG A 256 0.49 -1.25 4.43
CA ARG A 256 1.28 -0.94 3.23
C ARG A 256 1.05 0.49 2.76
N ALA A 257 -0.21 0.92 2.70
CA ALA A 257 -0.57 2.28 2.35
C ALA A 257 0.01 3.30 3.37
N GLN A 258 -0.08 3.00 4.66
CA GLN A 258 0.52 3.81 5.71
C GLN A 258 2.05 3.88 5.57
N ASP A 259 2.72 2.74 5.35
CA ASP A 259 4.17 2.67 5.15
C ASP A 259 4.62 3.51 3.95
N LEU A 260 3.89 3.47 2.83
CA LEU A 260 4.14 4.28 1.64
C LEU A 260 4.00 5.79 1.94
N ILE A 261 2.93 6.19 2.64
CA ILE A 261 2.71 7.58 3.04
C ILE A 261 3.84 8.07 3.95
N ASP A 262 4.21 7.27 4.95
CA ASP A 262 5.18 7.63 5.98
C ASP A 262 6.60 7.76 5.45
N GLN A 263 7.01 6.84 4.58
CA GLN A 263 8.34 6.83 3.99
C GLN A 263 8.51 7.97 2.97
N HIS A 264 7.49 8.26 2.16
CA HIS A 264 7.65 9.11 0.96
C HIS A 264 7.01 10.49 1.08
N GLN A 265 6.14 10.70 2.07
CA GLN A 265 5.54 12.01 2.39
C GLN A 265 4.97 12.75 1.15
N PRO A 266 4.06 12.11 0.39
CA PRO A 266 3.54 12.70 -0.84
C PRO A 266 2.76 13.99 -0.57
N ASP A 267 2.82 14.93 -1.52
CA ASP A 267 1.91 16.06 -1.65
C ASP A 267 0.52 15.62 -2.14
N LEU A 268 0.46 14.57 -2.95
CA LEU A 268 -0.78 14.01 -3.49
C LEU A 268 -0.80 12.48 -3.31
N TYR A 269 -1.86 11.94 -2.71
CA TYR A 269 -2.11 10.50 -2.63
C TYR A 269 -3.35 10.15 -3.46
N TYR A 270 -3.16 9.34 -4.50
CA TYR A 270 -4.22 8.93 -5.42
C TYR A 270 -4.59 7.47 -5.19
N GLU A 271 -5.85 7.24 -4.86
CA GLU A 271 -6.49 5.93 -4.77
C GLU A 271 -7.27 5.67 -6.07
N ASP A 272 -6.95 4.60 -6.79
CA ASP A 272 -7.72 4.20 -7.99
C ASP A 272 -9.00 3.47 -7.58
N GLY A 273 -9.98 4.24 -7.16
CA GLY A 273 -11.29 3.75 -6.74
C GLY A 273 -11.86 4.55 -5.57
N PRO A 274 -12.97 4.08 -4.97
CA PRO A 274 -13.51 4.68 -3.75
C PRO A 274 -12.55 4.48 -2.58
N ILE A 275 -12.77 5.20 -1.48
CA ILE A 275 -12.07 4.90 -0.21
C ILE A 275 -12.51 3.51 0.25
N PRO A 276 -11.62 2.51 0.28
CA PRO A 276 -12.02 1.12 0.48
C PRO A 276 -12.17 0.77 1.96
N TYR A 277 -12.86 -0.34 2.24
CA TYR A 277 -12.80 -1.10 3.48
C TYR A 277 -13.26 -0.37 4.75
N GLY A 278 -14.11 0.65 4.65
CA GLY A 278 -14.79 1.27 5.78
C GLY A 278 -13.86 1.68 6.94
N ARG A 279 -13.80 0.84 7.99
CA ARG A 279 -12.96 1.00 9.19
C ARG A 279 -11.45 1.11 8.90
N TRP A 280 -10.99 0.78 7.70
CA TRP A 280 -9.58 0.87 7.32
C TRP A 280 -9.30 2.12 6.48
N GLY A 281 -10.11 2.40 5.46
CA GLY A 281 -9.82 3.47 4.51
C GLY A 281 -9.97 4.88 5.07
N ARG A 282 -11.03 5.17 5.85
CA ARG A 282 -11.17 6.52 6.43
C ARG A 282 -10.04 6.86 7.41
N PRO A 283 -9.63 5.95 8.31
CA PRO A 283 -8.43 6.17 9.12
C PRO A 283 -7.16 6.43 8.31
N LEU A 284 -6.97 5.78 7.15
CA LEU A 284 -5.82 6.04 6.29
C LEU A 284 -5.83 7.48 5.75
N VAL A 285 -6.99 7.97 5.30
CA VAL A 285 -7.15 9.37 4.87
C VAL A 285 -6.87 10.34 6.03
N ALA A 286 -7.41 10.04 7.22
CA ALA A 286 -7.15 10.84 8.42
C ALA A 286 -5.68 10.85 8.80
N HIS A 287 -5.02 9.69 8.73
CA HIS A 287 -3.59 9.54 8.93
C HIS A 287 -2.80 10.45 7.99
N PHE A 288 -3.12 10.44 6.69
CA PHE A 288 -2.43 11.26 5.70
C PHE A 288 -2.56 12.77 5.97
N TYR A 289 -3.76 13.24 6.32
CA TYR A 289 -3.97 14.64 6.68
C TYR A 289 -3.28 15.04 7.99
N ASN A 290 -3.33 14.19 9.02
CA ASN A 290 -2.61 14.42 10.28
C ASN A 290 -1.10 14.40 10.06
N GLN A 291 -0.59 13.56 9.17
CA GLN A 291 0.81 13.57 8.78
C GLN A 291 1.22 14.85 8.06
N SER A 292 0.36 15.43 7.23
CA SER A 292 0.60 16.76 6.63
C SER A 292 0.87 17.83 7.69
N LEU A 293 0.04 17.85 8.75
CA LEU A 293 0.22 18.76 9.88
C LEU A 293 1.54 18.50 10.61
N ARG A 294 1.91 17.24 10.84
CA ARG A 294 3.17 16.89 11.48
C ARG A 294 4.39 17.28 10.63
N TRP A 295 4.35 17.05 9.32
CA TRP A 295 5.48 17.32 8.42
C TRP A 295 5.63 18.80 8.08
N ARG A 296 4.53 19.56 8.01
CA ARG A 296 4.49 20.90 7.39
C ARG A 296 3.89 21.98 8.28
N GLY A 297 3.29 21.61 9.41
CA GLY A 297 2.57 22.54 10.28
C GLY A 297 1.23 23.05 9.70
N LYS A 298 0.82 22.57 8.53
CA LYS A 298 -0.42 22.96 7.83
C LYS A 298 -0.93 21.84 6.94
N LEU A 299 -2.22 21.87 6.62
CA LEU A 299 -2.81 20.99 5.61
C LEU A 299 -2.40 21.46 4.22
N ASP A 300 -1.41 20.78 3.65
CA ASP A 300 -0.80 21.14 2.37
C ASP A 300 -0.66 19.91 1.46
N VAL A 301 -1.52 18.92 1.64
CA VAL A 301 -1.58 17.67 0.86
C VAL A 301 -2.97 17.45 0.26
N VAL A 302 -3.08 16.58 -0.73
CA VAL A 302 -4.32 16.25 -1.43
C VAL A 302 -4.52 14.75 -1.47
N TYR A 303 -5.64 14.27 -0.95
CA TYR A 303 -6.11 12.90 -1.19
C TYR A 303 -7.15 12.91 -2.31
N THR A 304 -7.05 11.97 -3.25
CA THR A 304 -8.04 11.78 -4.32
C THR A 304 -8.46 10.33 -4.41
N ALA A 305 -9.76 10.09 -4.52
CA ALA A 305 -10.39 8.80 -4.81
C ALA A 305 -11.26 8.96 -6.06
N LYS A 306 -11.39 7.90 -6.85
CA LYS A 306 -12.12 7.87 -8.12
C LYS A 306 -13.55 7.36 -7.95
#